data_AF-A0A4R6B4F1-F1
#
_entry.id   AF-A0A4R6B4F1-F1
#
_cell.length_a   1.000
_cell.length_b   1.000
_cell.length_c   1.000
_cell.angle_alpha   90.00
_cell.angle_beta   90.00
_cell.angle_gamma   90.00
#
_symmetry.space_group_name_H-M   'P 1'
#
loop_
_entity.id
_entity.type
_entity.pdbx_description
1 polymer ?
#
loop_
_entity_poly.entity_id
_entity_poly.type
_entity_poly.pdbx_seq_one_letter_code
_entity_poly.pdbx_strand_id
1 'polypeptide(L)'
;MSVRKNTSSLSFAILLGLGLVASANQVAAQQNTPPQVATSREDAQPGAPYTLGTFGDWTVRCIRVESGQVDPCEMNQLLSTVDGNPTAEINLFPVGREGVPAGATIVTPLETLLTQNMRLSIDQGTEKVYPFQLCTRQGCVVQLGLTPEELNQMKSGSQALLTIVPAAAPDRVVELAVSLNGFTAAFSMLDVVGLE
;
A
#
# COMPACT_ATOMS: atom_id res chain seq x y z
N MET A 1 -25.17 22.98 -90.17
CA MET A 1 -24.68 24.32 -90.59
C MET A 1 -23.82 24.89 -89.47
N SER A 2 -22.60 25.36 -89.79
CA SER A 2 -21.59 25.99 -88.90
C SER A 2 -20.89 25.06 -87.88
N VAL A 3 -19.59 24.71 -87.88
CA VAL A 3 -18.27 25.35 -88.13
C VAL A 3 -17.51 25.68 -86.82
N ARG A 4 -16.21 25.29 -86.81
CA ARG A 4 -15.05 25.60 -85.91
C ARG A 4 -14.89 24.74 -84.64
N LYS A 5 -13.87 23.88 -84.53
CA LYS A 5 -12.39 24.07 -84.42
C LYS A 5 -11.91 24.60 -83.06
N ASN A 6 -11.38 23.67 -82.26
CA ASN A 6 -10.04 23.63 -81.66
C ASN A 6 -9.56 24.81 -80.81
N THR A 7 -9.40 24.60 -79.49
CA THR A 7 -8.30 25.19 -78.70
C THR A 7 -7.97 24.35 -77.48
N SER A 8 -6.67 24.06 -77.39
CA SER A 8 -5.91 23.48 -76.27
C SER A 8 -5.98 24.34 -75.00
N SER A 9 -5.90 23.69 -73.83
CA SER A 9 -4.90 24.04 -72.80
C SER A 9 -4.99 23.10 -71.60
N LEU A 10 -3.93 22.31 -71.41
CA LEU A 10 -3.60 21.69 -70.14
C LEU A 10 -3.37 22.78 -69.08
N SER A 11 -3.95 22.61 -67.90
CA SER A 11 -3.46 23.27 -66.69
C SER A 11 -3.29 22.22 -65.60
N PHE A 12 -2.03 22.03 -65.25
CA PHE A 12 -1.48 21.20 -64.21
C PHE A 12 -1.76 21.89 -62.87
N ALA A 13 -2.58 21.29 -62.00
CA ALA A 13 -2.71 21.71 -60.60
C ALA A 13 -2.14 20.59 -59.72
N ILE A 14 -0.85 20.70 -59.40
CA ILE A 14 -0.17 19.91 -58.37
C ILE A 14 -0.64 20.46 -57.02
N LEU A 15 -1.55 19.74 -56.37
CA LEU A 15 -1.87 19.95 -54.96
C LEU A 15 -0.78 19.26 -54.12
N LEU A 16 0.17 20.05 -53.64
CA LEU A 16 1.09 19.70 -52.55
C LEU A 16 0.29 19.56 -51.25
N GLY A 17 -0.25 18.37 -51.01
CA GLY A 17 -0.77 17.99 -49.71
C GLY A 17 0.38 17.73 -48.74
N LEU A 18 0.70 18.69 -47.87
CA LEU A 18 1.51 18.43 -46.68
C LEU A 18 0.69 17.58 -45.71
N GLY A 19 0.86 16.26 -45.78
CA GLY A 19 0.42 15.33 -44.74
C GLY A 19 1.30 15.48 -43.50
N LEU A 20 0.75 16.08 -42.45
CA LEU A 20 1.33 16.07 -41.10
C LEU A 20 1.34 14.63 -40.58
N VAL A 21 2.53 14.05 -40.46
CA VAL A 21 2.76 12.76 -39.82
C VAL A 21 2.84 12.92 -38.30
N ALA A 22 2.29 11.91 -37.63
CA ALA A 22 2.00 11.74 -36.21
C ALA A 22 3.17 11.94 -35.24
N SER A 23 2.82 12.35 -34.02
CA SER A 23 3.43 11.84 -32.78
C SER A 23 2.36 11.72 -31.70
N ALA A 24 1.85 10.50 -31.49
CA ALA A 24 1.13 10.17 -30.27
C ALA A 24 2.15 10.09 -29.14
N ASN A 25 2.22 11.12 -28.30
CA ASN A 25 3.00 11.09 -27.06
C ASN A 25 2.37 10.06 -26.11
N GLN A 26 2.91 8.84 -26.11
CA GLN A 26 2.65 7.89 -25.03
C GLN A 26 3.45 8.35 -23.82
N VAL A 27 2.78 9.03 -22.89
CA VAL A 27 3.28 9.18 -21.52
C VAL A 27 3.09 7.82 -20.86
N ALA A 28 4.12 6.98 -20.92
CA ALA A 28 4.20 5.83 -20.03
C ALA A 28 4.30 6.36 -18.61
N ALA A 29 3.25 6.14 -17.81
CA ALA A 29 3.31 6.35 -16.38
C ALA A 29 4.41 5.42 -15.82
N GLN A 30 5.58 5.98 -15.55
CA GLN A 30 6.60 5.30 -14.75
C GLN A 30 6.03 5.14 -13.34
N GLN A 31 5.46 3.98 -13.07
CA GLN A 31 5.24 3.51 -11.71
C GLN A 31 6.63 3.38 -11.07
N ASN A 32 7.04 4.42 -10.35
CA ASN A 32 8.16 4.36 -9.43
C ASN A 32 7.71 3.54 -8.22
N THR A 33 7.49 2.24 -8.41
CA THR A 33 7.48 1.28 -7.31
C THR A 33 8.95 1.00 -7.01
N PRO A 34 9.49 1.42 -5.86
CA PRO A 34 10.86 1.07 -5.49
C PRO A 34 11.00 -0.46 -5.57
N PRO A 35 12.07 -0.98 -6.20
CA PRO A 35 12.28 -2.42 -6.26
C PRO A 35 12.32 -2.99 -4.84
N GLN A 36 11.42 -3.92 -4.53
CA GLN A 36 11.50 -4.75 -3.33
C GLN A 36 12.61 -5.79 -3.51
N VAL A 37 13.85 -5.33 -3.63
CA VAL A 37 15.00 -6.20 -3.39
C VAL A 37 15.13 -6.25 -1.88
N ALA A 38 14.89 -7.42 -1.29
CA ALA A 38 15.13 -7.64 0.12
C ALA A 38 16.62 -7.44 0.41
N THR A 39 16.99 -6.23 0.84
CA THR A 39 18.33 -5.91 1.31
C THR A 39 18.54 -6.59 2.66
N SER A 40 19.71 -7.20 2.86
CA SER A 40 20.14 -7.76 4.15
C SER A 40 20.61 -6.66 5.10
N ARG A 41 20.80 -6.97 6.38
CA ARG A 41 21.33 -5.98 7.34
C ARG A 41 22.75 -5.55 6.97
N GLU A 42 23.58 -6.49 6.49
CA GLU A 42 24.98 -6.29 6.13
C GLU A 42 25.14 -5.33 4.94
N ASP A 43 24.19 -5.38 4.00
CA ASP A 43 24.22 -4.53 2.81
C ASP A 43 23.60 -3.14 3.05
N ALA A 44 22.81 -2.99 4.13
CA ALA A 44 22.11 -1.76 4.44
C ALA A 44 23.04 -0.70 5.05
N GLN A 45 23.03 0.50 4.47
CA GLN A 45 23.67 1.69 5.05
C GLN A 45 22.81 2.30 6.15
N PRO A 46 23.38 3.02 7.14
CA PRO A 46 22.58 3.74 8.13
C PRO A 46 21.49 4.62 7.49
N GLY A 47 20.27 4.54 8.01
CA GLY A 47 19.05 5.17 7.49
C GLY A 47 18.32 4.36 6.41
N ALA A 48 18.92 3.28 5.87
CA ALA A 48 18.28 2.45 4.86
C ALA A 48 17.40 1.35 5.49
N PRO A 49 16.24 1.03 4.88
CA PRO A 49 15.45 -0.12 5.28
C PRO A 49 16.10 -1.43 4.81
N TYR A 50 15.91 -2.49 5.59
CA TYR A 50 16.25 -3.86 5.22
C TYR A 50 15.20 -4.85 5.71
N THR A 51 15.16 -6.04 5.11
CA THR A 51 14.24 -7.11 5.53
C THR A 51 14.98 -8.06 6.46
N LEU A 52 14.48 -8.20 7.68
CA LEU A 52 15.05 -9.13 8.66
C LEU A 52 14.54 -10.55 8.44
N GLY A 53 13.29 -10.70 8.01
CA GLY A 53 12.72 -12.00 7.68
C GLY A 53 11.25 -11.93 7.28
N THR A 54 10.76 -13.01 6.67
CA THR A 54 9.35 -13.20 6.32
C THR A 54 8.82 -14.45 7.01
N PHE A 55 7.66 -14.33 7.65
CA PHE A 55 7.03 -15.35 8.47
C PHE A 55 5.56 -15.47 8.05
N GLY A 56 5.23 -16.51 7.29
CA GLY A 56 3.91 -16.61 6.67
C GLY A 56 3.64 -15.38 5.80
N ASP A 57 2.57 -14.66 6.12
CA ASP A 57 2.14 -13.47 5.37
C ASP A 57 2.71 -12.16 5.95
N TRP A 58 3.56 -12.24 6.97
CA TRP A 58 4.17 -11.08 7.64
C TRP A 58 5.64 -10.93 7.28
N THR A 59 6.08 -9.69 7.03
CA THR A 59 7.49 -9.38 6.83
C THR A 59 7.98 -8.46 7.94
N VAL A 60 9.11 -8.80 8.56
CA VAL A 60 9.78 -7.95 9.54
C VAL A 60 10.80 -7.10 8.81
N ARG A 61 10.63 -5.79 8.91
CA ARG A 61 11.47 -4.77 8.27
C ARG A 61 12.07 -3.89 9.34
N CYS A 62 13.32 -3.49 9.13
CA CYS A 62 14.07 -2.68 10.08
C CYS A 62 14.75 -1.52 9.36
N ILE A 63 15.05 -0.45 10.08
CA ILE A 63 15.91 0.64 9.59
C ILE A 63 17.28 0.47 10.19
N ARG A 64 18.32 0.39 9.36
CA ARG A 64 19.69 0.31 9.83
C ARG A 64 20.05 1.60 10.58
N VAL A 65 20.55 1.50 11.81
CA VAL A 65 21.12 2.64 12.53
C VAL A 65 22.64 2.56 12.62
N GLU A 66 23.27 3.58 13.20
CA GLU A 66 24.71 3.60 13.42
C GLU A 66 25.16 2.45 14.35
N SER A 67 26.45 2.10 14.28
CA SER A 67 27.00 1.02 15.10
C SER A 67 26.81 1.28 16.59
N GLY A 68 26.38 0.25 17.34
CA GLY A 68 26.11 0.35 18.77
C GLY A 68 24.71 0.83 19.14
N GLN A 69 23.82 0.99 18.16
CA GLN A 69 22.39 1.23 18.36
C GLN A 69 21.56 0.05 17.83
N VAL A 70 20.35 -0.08 18.40
CA VAL A 70 19.36 -1.07 18.01
C VAL A 70 18.60 -0.58 16.79
N ASP A 71 18.54 -1.40 15.75
CA ASP A 71 17.76 -1.07 14.55
C ASP A 71 16.26 -1.11 14.91
N PRO A 72 15.49 -0.01 14.75
CA PRO A 72 14.05 -0.07 14.96
C PRO A 72 13.39 -0.93 13.88
N CYS A 73 12.55 -1.86 14.33
CA CYS A 73 11.87 -2.81 13.45
C CYS A 73 10.34 -2.74 13.62
N GLU A 74 9.65 -3.08 12.54
CA GLU A 74 8.21 -3.28 12.48
C GLU A 74 7.91 -4.54 11.67
N MET A 75 6.75 -5.15 11.90
CA MET A 75 6.22 -6.20 11.03
C MET A 75 5.10 -5.63 10.19
N ASN A 76 5.08 -5.96 8.90
CA ASN A 76 4.08 -5.44 7.98
C ASN A 76 3.41 -6.53 7.15
N GLN A 77 2.21 -6.20 6.68
CA GLN A 77 1.44 -6.97 5.70
C GLN A 77 0.74 -6.02 4.74
N LEU A 78 0.89 -6.26 3.44
CA LEU A 78 0.10 -5.59 2.41
C LEU A 78 -1.25 -6.29 2.28
N LEU A 79 -2.32 -5.52 2.41
CA LEU A 79 -3.69 -5.99 2.37
C LEU A 79 -4.27 -5.75 0.98
N SER A 80 -4.86 -6.79 0.42
CA SER A 80 -5.48 -6.74 -0.90
C SER A 80 -6.98 -6.97 -0.80
N THR A 81 -7.74 -6.43 -1.76
CA THR A 81 -9.14 -6.83 -1.94
C THR A 81 -9.20 -8.29 -2.42
N VAL A 82 -10.41 -8.85 -2.42
CA VAL A 82 -10.69 -10.20 -2.97
C VAL A 82 -10.23 -10.38 -4.42
N ASP A 83 -10.16 -9.29 -5.18
CA ASP A 83 -9.68 -9.27 -6.57
C ASP A 83 -8.15 -9.18 -6.69
N GLY A 84 -7.43 -9.18 -5.55
CA GLY A 84 -5.96 -9.18 -5.49
C GLY A 84 -5.30 -7.81 -5.64
N ASN A 85 -6.07 -6.70 -5.61
CA ASN A 85 -5.52 -5.36 -5.72
C ASN A 85 -5.02 -4.86 -4.35
N PRO A 86 -3.72 -4.54 -4.19
CA PRO A 86 -3.20 -3.96 -2.95
C PRO A 86 -3.93 -2.66 -2.63
N THR A 87 -4.50 -2.59 -1.44
CA THR A 87 -5.42 -1.52 -1.04
C THR A 87 -4.98 -0.86 0.26
N ALA A 88 -4.53 -1.61 1.25
CA ALA A 88 -4.06 -1.04 2.50
C ALA A 88 -2.78 -1.72 2.97
N GLU A 89 -2.13 -1.12 3.96
CA GLU A 89 -0.99 -1.71 4.64
C GLU A 89 -1.18 -1.60 6.15
N ILE A 90 -0.84 -2.66 6.87
CA ILE A 90 -0.75 -2.66 8.33
C ILE A 90 0.71 -2.84 8.75
N ASN A 91 1.19 -1.93 9.59
CA ASN A 91 2.50 -1.96 10.22
C ASN A 91 2.31 -2.07 11.74
N LEU A 92 2.93 -3.07 12.37
CA LEU A 92 2.85 -3.33 13.81
C LEU A 92 4.24 -3.28 14.45
N PHE A 93 4.29 -2.71 15.64
CA PHE A 93 5.53 -2.55 16.40
C PHE A 93 5.28 -2.71 17.90
N PRO A 94 6.26 -3.19 18.68
CA PRO A 94 6.16 -3.23 20.13
C PRO A 94 6.16 -1.82 20.70
N VAL A 95 5.35 -1.58 21.72
CA VAL A 95 5.29 -0.29 22.44
C VAL A 95 5.82 -0.43 23.87
N GLY A 96 5.71 -1.62 24.47
CA GLY A 96 6.25 -1.91 25.81
C GLY A 96 5.62 -1.09 26.94
N ARG A 97 4.44 -0.49 26.73
CA ARG A 97 3.72 0.29 27.75
C ARG A 97 2.67 -0.59 28.45
N GLU A 98 2.48 -0.38 29.75
CA GLU A 98 1.42 -1.05 30.52
C GLU A 98 0.04 -0.85 29.84
N GLY A 99 -0.67 -1.95 29.62
CA GLY A 99 -1.98 -1.97 28.95
C GLY A 99 -1.96 -1.83 27.42
N VAL A 100 -0.81 -1.48 26.81
CA VAL A 100 -0.65 -1.37 25.35
C VAL A 100 0.70 -1.99 24.94
N PRO A 101 0.80 -3.33 24.89
CA PRO A 101 2.04 -4.02 24.50
C PRO A 101 2.48 -3.73 23.07
N ALA A 102 1.54 -3.46 22.15
CA ALA A 102 1.83 -3.24 20.74
C ALA A 102 1.02 -2.07 20.18
N GLY A 103 1.60 -1.40 19.17
CA GLY A 103 0.94 -0.37 18.38
C GLY A 103 0.85 -0.82 16.92
N ALA A 104 -0.13 -0.27 16.21
CA ALA A 104 -0.25 -0.45 14.77
C ALA A 104 -0.49 0.89 14.08
N THR A 105 0.11 1.05 12.89
CA THR A 105 -0.23 2.08 11.92
C THR A 105 -0.79 1.39 10.68
N ILE A 106 -2.02 1.76 10.33
CA ILE A 106 -2.70 1.30 9.13
C ILE A 106 -2.75 2.47 8.16
N VAL A 107 -2.39 2.23 6.90
CA VAL A 107 -2.53 3.19 5.80
C VAL A 107 -3.54 2.64 4.81
N THR A 108 -4.66 3.35 4.64
CA THR A 108 -5.72 3.02 3.68
C THR A 108 -5.61 3.92 2.44
N PRO A 109 -6.27 3.59 1.32
CA PRO A 109 -6.20 4.41 0.11
C PRO A 109 -6.68 5.85 0.36
N LEU A 110 -6.21 6.75 -0.50
CA LEU A 110 -6.89 8.01 -0.73
C LEU A 110 -8.34 7.75 -1.18
N GLU A 111 -9.20 8.76 -1.02
CA GLU A 111 -10.64 8.63 -1.28
C GLU A 111 -11.37 7.65 -0.33
N THR A 112 -10.80 7.36 0.85
CA THR A 112 -11.52 6.73 1.97
C THR A 112 -12.42 7.76 2.67
N LEU A 113 -13.66 7.39 3.00
CA LEU A 113 -14.63 8.23 3.69
C LEU A 113 -14.35 8.30 5.20
N LEU A 114 -13.68 9.36 5.63
CA LEU A 114 -13.16 9.48 7.00
C LEU A 114 -14.25 9.49 8.09
N THR A 115 -15.43 10.03 7.79
CA THR A 115 -16.54 10.13 8.75
C THR A 115 -17.13 8.78 9.14
N GLN A 116 -16.83 7.71 8.40
CA GLN A 116 -17.26 6.35 8.72
C GLN A 116 -16.25 5.59 9.60
N ASN A 117 -15.07 6.17 9.84
CA ASN A 117 -13.96 5.54 10.55
C ASN A 117 -13.51 4.21 9.91
N MET A 118 -12.40 3.67 10.41
CA MET A 118 -12.00 2.30 10.12
C MET A 118 -12.62 1.37 11.15
N ARG A 119 -12.93 0.13 10.77
CA ARG A 119 -13.32 -0.91 11.73
C ARG A 119 -12.40 -2.12 11.64
N LEU A 120 -12.19 -2.78 12.77
CA LEU A 120 -11.35 -3.97 12.88
C LEU A 120 -12.02 -5.00 13.79
N SER A 121 -12.03 -6.26 13.36
CA SER A 121 -12.39 -7.42 14.20
C SER A 121 -11.32 -8.50 14.05
N ILE A 122 -11.17 -9.35 15.06
CA ILE A 122 -10.25 -10.50 15.04
C ILE A 122 -11.12 -11.76 15.14
N ASP A 123 -11.03 -12.63 14.15
CA ASP A 123 -11.92 -13.76 13.93
C ASP A 123 -13.40 -13.36 14.09
N GLN A 124 -14.10 -13.94 15.08
CA GLN A 124 -15.50 -13.64 15.41
C GLN A 124 -15.64 -12.70 16.63
N GLY A 125 -14.56 -11.98 16.95
CA GLY A 125 -14.52 -11.01 18.04
C GLY A 125 -15.33 -9.75 17.74
N THR A 126 -15.57 -8.96 18.77
CA THR A 126 -16.30 -7.69 18.65
C THR A 126 -15.57 -6.73 17.72
N GLU A 127 -16.31 -6.19 16.74
CA GLU A 127 -15.81 -5.13 15.86
C GLU A 127 -15.54 -3.85 16.66
N LYS A 128 -14.36 -3.27 16.47
CA LYS A 128 -13.92 -2.02 17.09
C LYS A 128 -13.76 -0.93 16.05
N VAL A 129 -14.08 0.29 16.45
CA VAL A 129 -14.07 1.48 15.59
C VAL A 129 -12.84 2.34 15.90
N TYR A 130 -12.08 2.69 14.88
CA TYR A 130 -10.86 3.49 15.00
C TYR A 130 -10.94 4.72 14.08
N PRO A 131 -10.85 5.93 14.64
CA PRO A 131 -10.89 7.14 13.84
C PRO A 131 -9.60 7.34 13.05
N PHE A 132 -9.74 7.90 11.85
CA PHE A 132 -8.60 8.38 11.07
C PHE A 132 -7.99 9.61 11.74
N GLN A 133 -6.65 9.64 11.88
CA GLN A 133 -5.96 10.81 12.44
C GLN A 133 -5.69 11.87 11.38
N LEU A 134 -5.23 11.47 10.20
CA LEU A 134 -4.86 12.36 9.11
C LEU A 134 -4.77 11.59 7.79
N CYS A 135 -4.78 12.31 6.66
CA CYS A 135 -4.36 11.76 5.38
C CYS A 135 -3.10 12.45 4.90
N THR A 136 -2.19 11.66 4.34
CA THR A 136 -0.99 12.14 3.63
C THR A 136 -1.11 11.77 2.15
N ARG A 137 -0.07 12.08 1.36
CA ARG A 137 0.01 11.60 -0.03
C ARG A 137 0.08 10.08 -0.17
N GLN A 138 0.48 9.37 0.89
CA GLN A 138 0.58 7.91 0.89
C GLN A 138 -0.76 7.22 1.18
N GLY A 139 -1.71 7.94 1.79
CA GLY A 139 -2.99 7.38 2.21
C GLY A 139 -3.52 8.01 3.49
N CYS A 140 -4.65 7.48 3.96
CA CYS A 140 -5.30 7.89 5.18
C CYS A 140 -4.89 6.97 6.33
N VAL A 141 -4.51 7.57 7.45
CA VAL A 141 -3.80 6.89 8.54
C VAL A 141 -4.75 6.63 9.71
N VAL A 142 -4.73 5.39 10.18
CA VAL A 142 -5.26 4.98 11.49
C VAL A 142 -4.10 4.47 12.35
N GLN A 143 -3.97 5.03 13.54
CA GLN A 143 -3.09 4.53 14.60
C GLN A 143 -3.91 3.96 15.75
N LEU A 144 -3.51 2.79 16.23
CA LEU A 144 -4.16 2.12 17.35
C LEU A 144 -3.14 1.44 18.26
N GLY A 145 -3.54 1.24 19.52
CA GLY A 145 -2.84 0.38 20.47
C GLY A 145 -3.62 -0.92 20.64
N LEU A 146 -2.90 -2.04 20.66
CA LEU A 146 -3.46 -3.34 21.01
C LEU A 146 -3.33 -3.55 22.51
N THR A 147 -4.44 -3.89 23.15
CA THR A 147 -4.46 -4.41 24.52
C THR A 147 -3.81 -5.79 24.60
N PRO A 148 -3.43 -6.28 25.80
CA PRO A 148 -2.92 -7.64 25.96
C PRO A 148 -3.86 -8.72 25.43
N GLU A 149 -5.18 -8.53 25.63
CA GLU A 149 -6.22 -9.42 25.13
C GLU A 149 -6.20 -9.49 23.59
N GLU A 150 -6.20 -8.34 22.92
CA GLU A 150 -6.17 -8.27 21.45
C GLU A 150 -4.88 -8.83 20.88
N LEU A 151 -3.74 -8.53 21.48
CA LEU A 151 -2.47 -9.10 21.05
C LEU A 151 -2.48 -10.63 21.15
N ASN A 152 -3.07 -11.18 22.21
CA ASN A 152 -3.22 -12.63 22.36
C ASN A 152 -4.21 -13.22 21.35
N GLN A 153 -5.29 -12.50 21.02
CA GLN A 153 -6.21 -12.88 19.95
C GLN A 153 -5.50 -12.90 18.60
N MET A 154 -4.69 -11.89 18.27
CA MET A 154 -3.88 -11.87 17.04
C MET A 154 -2.90 -13.05 16.98
N LYS A 155 -2.31 -13.45 18.12
CA LYS A 155 -1.35 -14.57 18.20
C LYS A 155 -1.99 -15.95 18.03
N SER A 156 -3.24 -16.11 18.44
CA SER A 156 -3.95 -17.40 18.46
C SER A 156 -5.02 -17.53 17.37
N GLY A 157 -5.40 -16.41 16.76
CA GLY A 157 -6.44 -16.33 15.75
C GLY A 157 -5.98 -16.71 14.36
N SER A 158 -6.92 -16.66 13.42
CA SER A 158 -6.69 -17.03 12.02
C SER A 158 -6.66 -15.83 11.07
N GLN A 159 -7.55 -14.87 11.30
CA GLN A 159 -7.72 -13.71 10.44
C GLN A 159 -8.26 -12.53 11.25
N ALA A 160 -7.81 -11.32 10.92
CA ALA A 160 -8.52 -10.10 11.30
C ALA A 160 -9.21 -9.50 10.07
N LEU A 161 -10.35 -8.84 10.27
CA LEU A 161 -11.11 -8.20 9.21
C LEU A 161 -11.08 -6.69 9.39
N LEU A 162 -10.47 -6.00 8.44
CA LEU A 162 -10.39 -4.55 8.40
C LEU A 162 -11.44 -4.02 7.41
N THR A 163 -12.30 -3.11 7.85
CA THR A 163 -13.36 -2.53 7.02
C THR A 163 -13.19 -1.03 6.85
N ILE A 164 -13.33 -0.56 5.61
CA ILE A 164 -13.36 0.86 5.23
C ILE A 164 -14.54 1.16 4.30
N VAL A 165 -14.87 2.44 4.16
CA VAL A 165 -15.93 2.92 3.25
C VAL A 165 -15.31 3.85 2.20
N PRO A 166 -15.47 3.61 0.89
CA PRO A 166 -15.04 4.53 -0.15
C PRO A 166 -15.87 5.81 -0.15
N ALA A 167 -15.23 6.97 -0.33
CA ALA A 167 -15.92 8.27 -0.43
C ALA A 167 -16.83 8.37 -1.68
N ALA A 168 -16.43 7.72 -2.76
CA ALA A 168 -17.22 7.67 -4.00
C ALA A 168 -18.45 6.75 -3.91
N ALA A 169 -18.49 5.84 -2.94
CA ALA A 169 -19.60 4.90 -2.73
C ALA A 169 -19.90 4.72 -1.23
N PRO A 170 -20.51 5.74 -0.56
CA PRO A 170 -20.73 5.75 0.89
C PRO A 170 -21.65 4.65 1.42
N ASP A 171 -22.39 3.98 0.54
CA ASP A 171 -23.30 2.87 0.83
C ASP A 171 -22.61 1.49 0.71
N ARG A 172 -21.32 1.47 0.36
CA ARG A 172 -20.53 0.24 0.16
C ARG A 172 -19.41 0.14 1.19
N VAL A 173 -19.18 -1.08 1.65
CA VAL A 173 -18.03 -1.41 2.49
C VAL A 173 -17.00 -2.18 1.67
N VAL A 174 -15.73 -1.94 1.97
CA VAL A 174 -14.60 -2.74 1.50
C VAL A 174 -14.01 -3.45 2.69
N GLU A 175 -13.98 -4.78 2.59
CA GLU A 175 -13.43 -5.68 3.59
C GLU A 175 -12.05 -6.16 3.12
N LEU A 176 -11.06 -6.01 3.99
CA LEU A 176 -9.68 -6.39 3.76
C LEU A 176 -9.29 -7.42 4.82
N ALA A 177 -9.01 -8.64 4.38
CA ALA A 177 -8.52 -9.70 5.25
C ALA A 177 -7.06 -9.41 5.64
N VAL A 178 -6.80 -9.42 6.94
CA VAL A 178 -5.45 -9.43 7.53
C VAL A 178 -5.17 -10.86 7.94
N SER A 179 -4.25 -11.54 7.24
CA SER A 179 -3.85 -12.89 7.61
C SER A 179 -3.11 -12.88 8.94
N LEU A 180 -3.41 -13.82 9.83
CA LEU A 180 -2.64 -14.05 11.06
C LEU A 180 -1.65 -15.20 10.91
N ASN A 181 -1.52 -15.77 9.70
CA ASN A 181 -0.52 -16.78 9.40
C ASN A 181 0.90 -16.19 9.56
N GLY A 182 1.64 -16.73 10.52
CA GLY A 182 3.00 -16.28 10.84
C GLY A 182 3.07 -15.07 11.78
N PHE A 183 1.93 -14.52 12.22
CA PHE A 183 1.89 -13.35 13.11
C PHE A 183 2.73 -13.57 14.38
N THR A 184 2.52 -14.69 15.07
CA THR A 184 3.24 -14.99 16.32
C THR A 184 4.74 -15.06 16.13
N ALA A 185 5.21 -15.69 15.05
CA ALA A 185 6.63 -15.80 14.76
C ALA A 185 7.26 -14.44 14.42
N ALA A 186 6.59 -13.64 13.58
CA ALA A 186 7.03 -12.28 13.24
C ALA A 186 7.04 -11.36 14.47
N PHE A 187 6.00 -11.38 15.30
CA PHE A 187 5.92 -10.53 16.48
C PHE A 187 6.98 -10.90 17.52
N SER A 188 7.22 -12.20 17.75
CA SER A 188 8.30 -12.66 18.62
C SER A 188 9.68 -12.22 18.12
N MET A 189 9.88 -12.07 16.81
CA MET A 189 11.13 -11.51 16.27
C MET A 189 11.34 -10.06 16.68
N LEU A 190 10.26 -9.24 16.71
CA LEU A 190 10.34 -7.85 17.16
C LEU A 190 10.73 -7.74 18.64
N ASP A 191 10.19 -8.63 19.48
CA ASP A 191 10.52 -8.68 20.90
C ASP A 191 12.00 -9.04 21.13
N VAL A 192 12.58 -9.94 20.32
CA VAL A 192 13.99 -10.33 20.41
C VAL A 192 14.91 -9.18 20.01
N VAL A 193 14.64 -8.53 18.86
CA VAL A 193 15.49 -7.43 18.37
C VAL A 193 15.43 -6.21 19.29
N GLY A 194 14.28 -5.94 19.90
CA GLY A 194 14.12 -4.82 20.84
C GLY A 194 14.88 -4.97 22.16
N LEU A 195 15.48 -6.14 22.43
CA LEU A 195 16.24 -6.44 23.65
C LEU A 195 17.76 -6.46 23.46
N GLU A 196 18.25 -6.41 22.21
CA GLU A 196 19.70 -6.37 21.89
C GLU A 196 20.28 -4.97 21.87
#